data_AF-A0A3M3RCA6-F1
#
_entry.id   AF-A0A3M3RCA6-F1
#
_cell.length_a   1.000
_cell.length_b   1.000
_cell.length_c   1.000
_cell.angle_alpha   90.00
_cell.angle_beta   90.00
_cell.angle_gamma   90.00
#
_symmetry.space_group_name_H-M   'P 1'
#
loop_
_entity.id
_entity.type
_entity.pdbx_description
1 polymer ?
#
loop_
_entity_poly.entity_id
_entity_poly.type
_entity_poly.pdbx_seq_one_letter_code
_entity_poly.pdbx_strand_id
1 'polypeptide(L)'
;MSGDQSMFAVRSVLVFAFLPLFAGCQLLGKPADAPTVSTAGMLRMQGDLTGENGQLLFKPCNEQRRYVVKDRGNTGVLQEAASLADSKGKVFADLRGNFTASKAGNSDGLLDLHQLYRVERPGQSCEDLNFKRLTLHVNGNKPAWNVNVSGKGMVLEREGAEPLAVPYVEEKLPDGSFSISSEANNQRIELWVAPQRCVDSVNGS
;
A
#
# COMPACT_ATOMS: atom_id res chain seq x y z
N MET A 1 54.75 -42.31 61.85
CA MET A 1 54.74 -42.56 60.39
C MET A 1 54.08 -41.35 59.75
N SER A 2 54.89 -40.45 59.22
CA SER A 2 54.49 -39.22 58.53
C SER A 2 54.81 -39.33 57.06
N GLY A 3 53.93 -38.76 56.24
CA GLY A 3 54.20 -38.30 54.88
C GLY A 3 54.40 -39.42 53.85
N ASP A 4 54.18 -39.21 52.57
CA ASP A 4 53.62 -38.07 51.85
C ASP A 4 53.29 -38.61 50.44
N GLN A 5 52.39 -37.95 49.73
CA GLN A 5 51.99 -38.28 48.35
C GLN A 5 53.21 -38.05 47.41
N SER A 6 53.35 -38.57 46.20
CA SER A 6 52.44 -38.77 45.07
C SER A 6 53.18 -39.60 44.00
N MET A 7 52.48 -40.19 43.01
CA MET A 7 52.83 -40.03 41.59
C MET A 7 51.77 -40.62 40.65
N PHE A 8 51.21 -39.72 39.85
CA PHE A 8 50.68 -39.84 38.48
C PHE A 8 49.70 -40.96 38.10
N ALA A 9 48.41 -40.62 38.14
CA ALA A 9 47.39 -41.28 37.33
C ALA A 9 47.16 -40.50 36.03
N VAL A 10 47.41 -41.20 34.92
CA VAL A 10 47.08 -40.85 33.53
C VAL A 10 45.63 -40.37 33.43
N ARG A 11 45.40 -39.16 32.90
CA ARG A 11 44.05 -38.71 32.55
C ARG A 11 43.91 -38.53 31.05
N SER A 12 42.99 -39.33 30.53
CA SER A 12 42.53 -39.48 29.17
C SER A 12 42.36 -38.17 28.40
N VAL A 13 42.92 -38.15 27.20
CA VAL A 13 42.63 -37.18 26.15
C VAL A 13 41.22 -37.48 25.60
N LEU A 14 40.22 -36.68 26.01
CA LEU A 14 38.91 -36.63 25.37
C LEU A 14 38.95 -35.55 24.27
N VAL A 15 39.30 -35.95 23.05
CA VAL A 15 39.00 -35.18 21.84
C VAL A 15 37.53 -35.42 21.52
N PHE A 16 36.64 -34.60 22.08
CA PHE A 16 35.28 -34.48 21.56
C PHE A 16 35.32 -33.48 20.41
N ALA A 17 35.04 -34.00 19.22
CA ALA A 17 34.97 -33.28 17.97
C ALA A 17 34.04 -32.07 18.07
N PHE A 18 34.60 -30.87 17.88
CA PHE A 18 33.84 -29.66 17.58
C PHE A 18 33.27 -29.82 16.16
N LEU A 19 32.04 -30.31 16.07
CA LEU A 19 31.23 -30.23 14.86
C LEU A 19 30.98 -28.75 14.53
N PRO A 20 31.35 -28.25 13.35
CA PRO A 20 30.95 -26.91 12.94
C PRO A 20 29.45 -26.96 12.65
N LEU A 21 28.63 -26.40 13.56
CA LEU A 21 27.24 -26.06 13.28
C LEU A 21 27.20 -24.85 12.34
N PHE A 22 27.62 -25.03 11.10
CA PHE A 22 27.35 -24.12 9.99
C PHE A 22 26.40 -24.80 9.00
N ALA A 23 25.19 -25.08 9.46
CA ALA A 23 24.05 -25.36 8.60
C ALA A 23 23.13 -24.13 8.58
N GLY A 24 23.66 -23.00 8.11
CA GLY A 24 22.84 -21.87 7.71
C GLY A 24 22.38 -22.08 6.28
N CYS A 25 21.16 -22.62 6.10
CA CYS A 25 20.46 -22.49 4.81
C CYS A 25 20.09 -21.00 4.64
N GLN A 26 21.04 -20.18 4.17
CA GLN A 26 20.73 -18.87 3.60
C GLN A 26 20.13 -19.09 2.20
N LEU A 27 18.90 -19.59 2.19
CA LEU A 27 18.03 -19.71 1.03
C LEU A 27 16.77 -18.84 1.24
N LEU A 28 16.98 -17.61 1.71
CA LEU A 28 16.00 -16.54 1.50
C LEU A 28 16.30 -15.97 0.13
N GLY A 29 15.61 -16.53 -0.87
CA GLY A 29 15.65 -16.05 -2.24
C GLY A 29 15.39 -14.56 -2.27
N LYS A 30 16.19 -13.84 -3.07
CA LYS A 30 15.80 -12.51 -3.53
C LYS A 30 14.33 -12.60 -3.96
N PRO A 31 13.43 -11.73 -3.47
CA PRO A 31 12.18 -11.50 -4.17
C PRO A 31 12.60 -11.24 -5.62
N ALA A 32 12.13 -12.05 -6.56
CA ALA A 32 12.26 -11.70 -7.94
C ALA A 32 11.64 -10.31 -8.05
N ASP A 33 12.44 -9.31 -8.43
CA ASP A 33 11.92 -7.99 -8.76
C ASP A 33 10.77 -8.25 -9.74
N ALA A 34 9.53 -8.10 -9.25
CA ALA A 34 8.37 -8.25 -10.10
C ALA A 34 8.61 -7.32 -11.29
N PRO A 35 8.44 -7.80 -12.54
CA PRO A 35 8.76 -6.99 -13.71
C PRO A 35 8.02 -5.67 -13.56
N THR A 36 8.77 -4.59 -13.32
CA THR A 36 8.22 -3.26 -13.16
C THR A 36 7.74 -2.85 -14.54
N VAL A 37 6.44 -3.07 -14.79
CA VAL A 37 5.80 -2.62 -16.01
C VAL A 37 6.02 -1.11 -16.07
N SER A 38 6.75 -0.66 -17.08
CA SER A 38 6.98 0.77 -17.28
C SER A 38 5.62 1.46 -17.37
N THR A 39 5.36 2.37 -16.44
CA THR A 39 4.13 3.16 -16.41
C THR A 39 4.20 4.40 -17.30
N ALA A 40 5.28 4.54 -18.08
CA ALA A 40 5.49 5.64 -19.01
C ALA A 40 4.38 5.67 -20.07
N GLY A 41 3.76 6.83 -20.25
CA GLY A 41 2.64 7.02 -21.19
C GLY A 41 1.27 6.60 -20.66
N MET A 42 1.19 5.96 -19.50
CA MET A 42 -0.09 5.62 -18.86
C MET A 42 -0.67 6.83 -18.11
N LEU A 43 -1.99 6.94 -18.09
CA LEU A 43 -2.70 7.99 -17.37
C LEU A 43 -3.16 7.49 -16.01
N ARG A 44 -3.00 8.32 -14.96
CA ARG A 44 -3.65 8.12 -13.66
C ARG A 44 -4.99 8.86 -13.66
N MET A 45 -6.06 8.17 -13.33
CA MET A 45 -7.40 8.75 -13.20
C MET A 45 -8.07 8.23 -11.94
N GLN A 46 -9.00 9.03 -11.44
CA GLN A 46 -9.87 8.69 -10.34
C GLN A 46 -11.30 8.66 -10.82
N GLY A 47 -12.13 7.85 -10.18
CA GLY A 47 -13.50 7.69 -10.61
C GLY A 47 -14.23 6.64 -9.84
N ASP A 48 -15.43 6.37 -10.33
CA ASP A 48 -16.31 5.35 -9.79
C ASP A 48 -16.10 4.04 -10.58
N LEU A 49 -15.95 2.93 -9.86
CA LEU A 49 -16.12 1.60 -10.42
C LEU A 49 -17.55 1.12 -10.14
N THR A 50 -18.17 0.52 -11.15
CA THR A 50 -19.50 -0.08 -11.06
C THR A 50 -19.52 -1.41 -11.80
N GLY A 51 -20.12 -2.44 -11.20
CA GLY A 51 -20.39 -3.70 -11.90
C GLY A 51 -21.67 -3.61 -12.73
N GLU A 52 -21.60 -3.82 -14.05
CA GLU A 52 -22.75 -3.82 -14.96
C GLU A 52 -22.59 -4.90 -16.03
N ASN A 53 -23.62 -5.71 -16.28
CA ASN A 53 -23.62 -6.75 -17.32
C ASN A 53 -22.42 -7.73 -17.27
N GLY A 54 -21.96 -8.06 -16.06
CA GLY A 54 -20.80 -8.93 -15.85
C GLY A 54 -19.45 -8.28 -16.18
N GLN A 55 -19.42 -6.96 -16.40
CA GLN A 55 -18.22 -6.17 -16.63
C GLN A 55 -18.03 -5.16 -15.51
N LEU A 56 -16.77 -4.88 -15.19
CA LEU A 56 -16.42 -3.75 -14.34
C LEU A 56 -16.27 -2.52 -15.23
N LEU A 57 -17.03 -1.48 -14.93
CA LEU A 57 -16.99 -0.19 -15.62
C LEU A 57 -16.31 0.84 -14.73
N PHE A 58 -15.43 1.65 -15.32
CA PHE A 58 -14.82 2.81 -14.68
C PHE A 58 -15.35 4.09 -15.31
N LYS A 59 -15.86 5.00 -14.48
CA LYS A 59 -16.30 6.34 -14.88
C LYS A 59 -15.40 7.37 -14.19
N PRO A 60 -14.57 8.13 -14.91
CA PRO A 60 -13.74 9.16 -14.29
C PRO A 60 -14.59 10.21 -13.57
N CYS A 61 -14.08 10.74 -12.47
CA CYS A 61 -14.69 11.86 -11.78
C CYS A 61 -14.87 13.03 -12.76
N ASN A 62 -16.04 13.68 -12.73
CA ASN A 62 -16.40 14.82 -13.58
C ASN A 62 -16.48 14.55 -15.10
N GLU A 63 -16.48 13.30 -15.52
CA GLU A 63 -16.71 12.92 -16.92
C GLU A 63 -17.97 12.06 -17.06
N GLN A 64 -18.63 12.13 -18.21
CA GLN A 64 -19.78 11.26 -18.49
C GLN A 64 -19.39 9.92 -19.13
N ARG A 65 -18.24 9.88 -19.81
CA ARG A 65 -17.76 8.67 -20.49
C ARG A 65 -17.39 7.59 -19.49
N ARG A 66 -17.62 6.32 -19.85
CA ARG A 66 -17.19 5.17 -19.07
C ARG A 66 -16.24 4.30 -19.87
N TYR A 67 -15.53 3.43 -19.18
CA TYR A 67 -14.57 2.51 -19.75
C TYR A 67 -14.78 1.12 -19.17
N VAL A 68 -14.81 0.11 -20.03
CA VAL A 68 -14.74 -1.29 -19.61
C VAL A 68 -13.33 -1.57 -19.08
N VAL A 69 -13.23 -2.07 -17.86
CA VAL A 69 -11.95 -2.37 -17.20
C VAL A 69 -11.43 -3.73 -17.65
N LYS A 70 -10.18 -3.77 -18.10
CA LYS A 70 -9.38 -4.98 -18.34
C LYS A 70 -8.18 -4.95 -17.40
N ASP A 71 -8.16 -5.85 -16.42
CA ASP A 71 -7.10 -5.92 -15.42
C ASP A 71 -5.83 -6.57 -16.00
N ARG A 72 -5.06 -5.81 -16.78
CA ARG A 72 -3.80 -6.27 -17.40
C ARG A 72 -2.66 -6.36 -16.39
N GLY A 73 -2.73 -5.59 -15.31
CA GLY A 73 -1.77 -5.58 -14.22
C GLY A 73 -1.99 -6.69 -13.18
N ASN A 74 -3.05 -7.49 -13.31
CA ASN A 74 -3.45 -8.47 -12.29
C ASN A 74 -3.55 -7.83 -10.90
N THR A 75 -4.21 -6.67 -10.84
CA THR A 75 -4.35 -5.85 -9.64
C THR A 75 -5.36 -6.41 -8.65
N GLY A 76 -6.25 -7.32 -9.08
CA GLY A 76 -7.31 -7.86 -8.23
C GLY A 76 -8.47 -6.88 -8.03
N VAL A 77 -8.58 -5.86 -8.90
CA VAL A 77 -9.56 -4.76 -8.78
C VAL A 77 -11.00 -5.24 -8.65
N LEU A 78 -11.36 -6.36 -9.28
CA LEU A 78 -12.72 -6.89 -9.22
C LEU A 78 -13.04 -7.42 -7.81
N GLN A 79 -12.14 -8.21 -7.23
CA GLN A 79 -12.29 -8.76 -5.88
C GLN A 79 -12.33 -7.65 -4.84
N GLU A 80 -11.49 -6.63 -5.01
CA GLU A 80 -11.42 -5.47 -4.15
C GLU A 80 -12.64 -4.54 -4.26
N ALA A 81 -13.14 -4.31 -5.48
CA ALA A 81 -14.39 -3.59 -5.66
C ALA A 81 -15.58 -4.34 -5.06
N ALA A 82 -15.62 -5.67 -5.22
CA ALA A 82 -16.71 -6.49 -4.70
C ALA A 82 -16.79 -6.51 -3.17
N SER A 83 -15.66 -6.39 -2.45
CA SER A 83 -15.66 -6.36 -0.98
C SER A 83 -16.08 -5.00 -0.39
N LEU A 84 -16.02 -3.93 -1.19
CA LEU A 84 -16.30 -2.55 -0.77
C LEU A 84 -17.57 -1.96 -1.39
N ALA A 85 -18.17 -2.65 -2.36
CA ALA A 85 -19.35 -2.18 -3.07
C ALA A 85 -20.52 -1.88 -2.12
N ASP A 86 -21.17 -0.74 -2.36
CA ASP A 86 -22.43 -0.41 -1.69
C ASP A 86 -23.61 -1.20 -2.30
N SER A 87 -24.83 -0.91 -1.84
CA SER A 87 -26.05 -1.51 -2.37
C SER A 87 -26.32 -1.21 -3.86
N LYS A 88 -25.62 -0.23 -4.43
CA LYS A 88 -25.68 0.14 -5.85
C LYS A 88 -24.53 -0.45 -6.66
N GLY A 89 -23.68 -1.28 -6.05
CA GLY A 89 -22.53 -1.89 -6.72
C GLY A 89 -21.42 -0.90 -7.05
N LYS A 90 -21.38 0.26 -6.35
CA LYS A 90 -20.46 1.36 -6.62
C LYS A 90 -19.30 1.34 -5.63
N VAL A 91 -18.10 1.63 -6.10
CA VAL A 91 -16.92 1.94 -5.27
C VAL A 91 -16.12 3.08 -5.89
N PHE A 92 -15.36 3.79 -5.09
CA PHE A 92 -14.39 4.76 -5.58
C PHE A 92 -13.07 4.08 -5.91
N ALA A 93 -12.36 4.52 -6.95
CA ALA A 93 -11.03 4.04 -7.27
C ALA A 93 -10.09 5.13 -7.78
N ASP A 94 -8.80 4.97 -7.45
CA ASP A 94 -7.67 5.66 -8.06
C ASP A 94 -6.76 4.63 -8.73
N LEU A 95 -6.56 4.81 -10.04
CA LEU A 95 -5.94 3.79 -10.89
C LEU A 95 -5.10 4.41 -12.00
N ARG A 96 -4.20 3.60 -12.55
CA ARG A 96 -3.40 3.96 -13.73
C ARG A 96 -3.46 2.88 -14.79
N GLY A 97 -3.60 3.34 -16.03
CA GLY A 97 -3.67 2.47 -17.20
C GLY A 97 -3.69 3.22 -18.52
N ASN A 98 -3.95 2.48 -19.59
CA ASN A 98 -4.14 3.02 -20.93
C ASN A 98 -5.63 3.15 -21.23
N PHE A 99 -6.05 4.35 -21.64
CA PHE A 99 -7.45 4.67 -21.91
C PHE A 99 -7.67 4.83 -23.40
N THR A 100 -8.50 3.96 -23.98
CA THR A 100 -8.84 4.00 -25.40
C THR A 100 -10.30 4.42 -25.55
N ALA A 101 -10.55 5.46 -26.35
CA ALA A 101 -11.92 5.84 -26.69
C ALA A 101 -12.56 4.78 -27.59
N SER A 102 -13.88 4.57 -27.45
CA SER A 102 -14.56 3.72 -28.41
C SER A 102 -14.65 4.39 -29.79
N LYS A 103 -14.58 3.57 -30.84
CA LYS A 103 -14.72 4.02 -32.24
C LYS A 103 -16.19 4.15 -32.66
N ALA A 104 -17.12 3.53 -31.92
CA ALA A 104 -18.56 3.64 -32.17
C ALA A 104 -19.17 4.71 -31.25
N GLY A 105 -20.02 5.59 -31.81
CA GLY A 105 -20.73 6.60 -31.01
C GLY A 105 -21.58 5.95 -29.91
N ASN A 106 -21.58 6.55 -28.72
CA ASN A 106 -22.33 6.10 -27.53
C ASN A 106 -21.93 4.71 -26.98
N SER A 107 -20.70 4.26 -27.20
CA SER A 107 -20.20 3.04 -26.53
C SER A 107 -19.07 3.34 -25.56
N ASP A 108 -19.00 2.53 -24.50
CA ASP A 108 -17.99 2.65 -23.46
C ASP A 108 -16.59 2.40 -24.05
N GLY A 109 -15.60 3.17 -23.58
CA GLY A 109 -14.20 2.98 -23.95
C GLY A 109 -13.59 1.74 -23.32
N LEU A 110 -12.28 1.56 -23.50
CA LEU A 110 -11.51 0.51 -22.85
C LEU A 110 -10.47 1.11 -21.90
N LEU A 111 -10.37 0.56 -20.69
CA LEU A 111 -9.29 0.81 -19.75
C LEU A 111 -8.47 -0.48 -19.61
N ASP A 112 -7.24 -0.48 -20.12
CA ASP A 112 -6.24 -1.48 -19.76
C ASP A 112 -5.56 -1.05 -18.46
N LEU A 113 -6.04 -1.59 -17.34
CA LEU A 113 -5.60 -1.29 -15.99
C LEU A 113 -4.26 -1.98 -15.69
N HIS A 114 -3.28 -1.23 -15.21
CA HIS A 114 -1.95 -1.75 -14.85
C HIS A 114 -1.58 -1.52 -13.39
N GLN A 115 -2.15 -0.51 -12.74
CA GLN A 115 -1.87 -0.21 -11.35
C GLN A 115 -3.12 0.29 -10.65
N LEU A 116 -3.42 -0.30 -9.50
CA LEU A 116 -4.48 0.11 -8.61
C LEU A 116 -3.82 0.80 -7.40
N TYR A 117 -4.08 2.08 -7.22
CA TYR A 117 -3.56 2.81 -6.06
C TYR A 117 -4.47 2.65 -4.86
N ARG A 118 -5.79 2.64 -5.11
CA ARG A 118 -6.78 2.67 -4.04
C ARG A 118 -8.15 2.26 -4.53
N VAL A 119 -8.90 1.54 -3.70
CA VAL A 119 -10.35 1.37 -3.80
C VAL A 119 -10.96 1.57 -2.43
N GLU A 120 -12.03 2.35 -2.37
CA GLU A 120 -12.72 2.75 -1.14
C GLU A 120 -14.24 2.64 -1.34
N ARG A 121 -15.01 2.61 -0.24
CA ARG A 121 -16.46 2.73 -0.32
C ARG A 121 -16.86 4.07 -0.97
N PRO A 122 -18.05 4.16 -1.59
CA PRO A 122 -18.55 5.42 -2.12
C PRO A 122 -18.54 6.54 -1.06
N GLY A 123 -18.04 7.71 -1.45
CA GLY A 123 -17.94 8.88 -0.59
C GLY A 123 -17.70 10.14 -1.40
N GLN A 124 -17.15 11.17 -0.75
CA GLN A 124 -16.86 12.47 -1.39
C GLN A 124 -15.53 12.49 -2.17
N SER A 125 -14.89 11.34 -2.40
CA SER A 125 -13.54 11.26 -3.00
C SER A 125 -13.44 11.87 -4.40
N CYS A 126 -14.53 11.93 -5.19
CA CYS A 126 -14.54 12.64 -6.48
C CYS A 126 -14.64 14.17 -6.38
N GLU A 127 -14.97 14.71 -5.20
CA GLU A 127 -15.09 16.16 -4.94
C GLU A 127 -13.77 16.77 -4.45
N ASP A 128 -12.78 15.93 -4.08
CA ASP A 128 -11.47 16.39 -3.60
C ASP A 128 -10.57 16.88 -4.76
N LEU A 129 -10.47 18.21 -4.88
CA LEU A 129 -9.64 18.90 -5.87
C LEU A 129 -8.12 18.73 -5.63
N ASN A 130 -7.69 18.40 -4.42
CA ASN A 130 -6.28 18.28 -4.05
C ASN A 130 -5.73 16.88 -4.28
N PHE A 131 -6.59 15.90 -4.56
CA PHE A 131 -6.19 14.50 -4.63
C PHE A 131 -5.09 14.22 -5.66
N LYS A 132 -5.10 14.87 -6.83
CA LYS A 132 -4.06 14.67 -7.86
C LYS A 132 -2.63 14.93 -7.36
N ARG A 133 -2.49 15.65 -6.24
CA ARG A 133 -1.22 15.95 -5.59
C ARG A 133 -0.90 15.03 -4.42
N LEU A 134 -1.86 14.22 -3.97
CA LEU A 134 -1.66 13.31 -2.85
C LEU A 134 -0.79 12.13 -3.27
N THR A 135 0.23 11.89 -2.45
CA THR A 135 1.10 10.71 -2.48
C THR A 135 0.65 9.68 -1.45
N LEU A 136 0.05 10.13 -0.35
CA LEU A 136 -0.56 9.27 0.66
C LEU A 136 -1.82 9.94 1.21
N HIS A 137 -2.85 9.12 1.44
CA HIS A 137 -4.03 9.47 2.21
C HIS A 137 -4.32 8.31 3.14
N VAL A 138 -4.39 8.59 4.43
CA VAL A 138 -4.77 7.61 5.46
C VAL A 138 -5.67 8.30 6.47
N ASN A 139 -6.60 7.54 7.05
CA ASN A 139 -7.49 8.03 8.07
C ASN A 139 -7.74 6.93 9.12
N GLY A 140 -8.37 7.32 10.23
CA GLY A 140 -8.83 6.40 11.25
C GLY A 140 -10.08 6.93 11.91
N ASN A 141 -10.94 6.02 12.40
CA ASN A 141 -12.32 6.37 12.73
C ASN A 141 -12.62 6.59 14.22
N LYS A 142 -11.71 6.29 15.17
CA LYS A 142 -11.93 6.48 16.63
C LYS A 142 -10.61 6.67 17.40
N PRO A 143 -10.23 7.90 17.80
CA PRO A 143 -10.85 9.18 17.41
C PRO A 143 -10.72 9.41 15.90
N ALA A 144 -11.55 10.29 15.34
CA ALA A 144 -11.45 10.59 13.91
C ALA A 144 -10.18 11.39 13.60
N TRP A 145 -9.39 10.92 12.64
CA TRP A 145 -8.22 11.64 12.13
C TRP A 145 -8.00 11.34 10.65
N ASN A 146 -7.33 12.27 9.97
CA ASN A 146 -7.01 12.18 8.56
C ASN A 146 -5.61 12.77 8.30
N VAL A 147 -4.80 12.09 7.48
CA VAL A 147 -3.49 12.58 7.05
C VAL A 147 -3.42 12.56 5.53
N ASN A 148 -3.14 13.74 4.98
CA ASN A 148 -2.93 13.97 3.57
C ASN A 148 -1.47 14.36 3.32
N VAL A 149 -0.75 13.60 2.50
CA VAL A 149 0.65 13.87 2.15
C VAL A 149 0.75 14.22 0.68
N SER A 150 1.52 15.26 0.36
CA SER A 150 1.80 15.68 -1.01
C SER A 150 3.23 16.19 -1.13
N GLY A 151 3.67 16.49 -2.36
CA GLY A 151 4.97 17.15 -2.57
C GLY A 151 5.11 18.54 -1.94
N LYS A 152 4.06 19.10 -1.30
CA LYS A 152 4.11 20.39 -0.57
C LYS A 152 4.18 20.22 0.95
N GLY A 153 4.04 19.00 1.48
CA GLY A 153 3.99 18.73 2.90
C GLY A 153 2.86 17.78 3.30
N MET A 154 2.73 17.61 4.61
CA MET A 154 1.73 16.76 5.25
C MET A 154 0.72 17.64 6.01
N VAL A 155 -0.57 17.31 5.89
CA VAL A 155 -1.65 17.94 6.65
C VAL A 155 -2.32 16.88 7.51
N LEU A 156 -2.36 17.12 8.82
CA LEU A 156 -3.02 16.28 9.81
C LEU A 156 -4.27 16.97 10.34
N GLU A 157 -5.41 16.33 10.17
CA GLU A 157 -6.71 16.74 10.70
C GLU A 157 -7.10 15.77 11.81
N ARG A 158 -7.59 16.31 12.93
CA ARG A 158 -8.01 15.51 14.09
C ARG A 158 -9.32 16.08 14.63
N GLU A 159 -10.17 15.21 15.14
CA GLU A 159 -11.40 15.61 15.79
C GLU A 159 -11.14 16.64 16.90
N GLY A 160 -11.80 17.80 16.81
CA GLY A 160 -11.70 18.88 17.79
C GLY A 160 -10.41 19.70 17.75
N ALA A 161 -9.55 19.55 16.73
CA ALA A 161 -8.33 20.34 16.56
C ALA A 161 -8.25 21.02 15.19
N GLU A 162 -7.58 22.17 15.14
CA GLU A 162 -7.27 22.84 13.87
C GLU A 162 -6.36 21.98 12.99
N PRO A 163 -6.54 22.01 11.65
CA PRO A 163 -5.65 21.33 10.71
C PRO A 163 -4.19 21.74 10.89
N LEU A 164 -3.30 20.76 10.99
CA LEU A 164 -1.88 20.97 11.19
C LEU A 164 -1.10 20.64 9.92
N ALA A 165 -0.60 21.66 9.25
CA ALA A 165 0.31 21.51 8.11
C ALA A 165 1.78 21.52 8.58
N VAL A 166 2.54 20.50 8.19
CA VAL A 166 3.94 20.31 8.59
C VAL A 166 4.80 19.75 7.45
N PRO A 167 6.11 20.05 7.41
CA PRO A 167 7.05 19.31 6.57
C PRO A 167 7.15 17.85 7.03
N TYR A 168 7.60 16.94 6.16
CA TYR A 168 7.79 15.55 6.54
C TYR A 168 9.05 14.95 5.89
N VAL A 169 9.52 13.85 6.47
CA VAL A 169 10.54 12.96 5.91
C VAL A 169 9.89 11.60 5.66
N GLU A 170 10.12 11.05 4.46
CA GLU A 170 9.72 9.69 4.11
C GLU A 170 10.94 8.77 4.16
N GLU A 171 10.84 7.67 4.90
CA GLU A 171 11.87 6.63 4.98
C GLU A 171 11.30 5.31 4.47
N LYS A 172 11.97 4.69 3.49
CA LYS A 172 11.55 3.40 2.92
C LYS A 172 12.37 2.27 3.53
N LEU A 173 11.69 1.20 3.92
CA LEU A 173 12.31 0.01 4.47
C LEU A 173 12.50 -1.09 3.41
N PRO A 174 13.45 -2.03 3.61
CA PRO A 174 13.72 -3.11 2.66
C PRO A 174 12.56 -4.07 2.41
N ASP A 175 11.61 -4.18 3.35
CA ASP A 175 10.43 -5.04 3.25
C ASP A 175 9.28 -4.39 2.45
N GLY A 176 9.50 -3.19 1.93
CA GLY A 176 8.49 -2.42 1.19
C GLY A 176 7.57 -1.57 2.07
N SER A 177 7.70 -1.65 3.39
CA SER A 177 7.07 -0.67 4.27
C SER A 177 7.77 0.68 4.18
N PHE A 178 7.10 1.74 4.63
CA PHE A 178 7.71 3.05 4.76
C PHE A 178 7.13 3.80 5.94
N SER A 179 7.88 4.76 6.47
CA SER A 179 7.41 5.68 7.49
C SER A 179 7.40 7.12 6.97
N ILE A 180 6.47 7.91 7.50
CA ILE A 180 6.40 9.35 7.32
C ILE A 180 6.49 9.99 8.68
N SER A 181 7.49 10.85 8.88
CA SER A 181 7.72 11.51 10.16
C SER A 181 7.83 13.02 10.02
N SER A 182 7.43 13.74 11.06
CA SER A 182 7.55 15.19 11.18
C SER A 182 7.88 15.55 12.62
N GLU A 183 8.93 16.35 12.82
CA GLU A 183 9.24 17.01 14.08
C GLU A 183 9.18 18.54 13.88
N ALA A 184 7.96 19.08 13.90
CA ALA A 184 7.68 20.48 13.63
C ALA A 184 6.61 21.02 14.59
N ASN A 185 6.60 22.33 14.82
CA ASN A 185 5.61 22.99 15.68
C ASN A 185 5.50 22.36 17.09
N ASN A 186 6.64 21.93 17.66
CA ASN A 186 6.74 21.22 18.94
C ASN A 186 5.91 19.92 19.01
N GLN A 187 5.62 19.32 17.85
CA GLN A 187 4.94 18.03 17.75
C GLN A 187 5.84 17.03 17.00
N ARG A 188 5.84 15.80 17.48
CA ARG A 188 6.39 14.64 16.78
C ARG A 188 5.25 13.79 16.27
N ILE A 189 5.20 13.62 14.95
CA ILE A 189 4.22 12.80 14.26
C ILE A 189 4.99 11.73 13.50
N GLU A 190 4.51 10.49 13.58
CA GLU A 190 5.13 9.35 12.92
C GLU A 190 4.02 8.41 12.45
N LEU A 191 4.02 8.12 11.16
CA LEU A 191 3.07 7.23 10.51
C LEU A 191 3.84 6.08 9.88
N TRP A 192 3.44 4.86 10.21
CA TRP A 192 4.00 3.63 9.64
C TRP A 192 3.02 3.02 8.65
N VAL A 193 3.48 2.80 7.43
CA VAL A 193 2.67 2.23 6.35
C VAL A 193 3.24 0.87 5.98
N ALA A 194 2.47 -0.17 6.28
CA ALA A 194 2.81 -1.53 5.88
C ALA A 194 2.57 -1.72 4.37
N PRO A 195 3.33 -2.61 3.70
CA PRO A 195 3.07 -2.95 2.30
C PRO A 195 1.78 -3.76 2.13
N GLN A 196 1.30 -4.37 3.21
CA GLN A 196 0.07 -5.15 3.22
C GLN A 196 -1.14 -4.22 3.31
N ARG A 197 -2.21 -4.57 2.58
CA ARG A 197 -3.43 -3.77 2.57
C ARG A 197 -4.16 -3.85 3.91
N CYS A 198 -4.43 -2.70 4.51
CA CYS A 198 -5.37 -2.54 5.61
C CYS A 198 -6.67 -1.97 5.03
N VAL A 199 -7.81 -2.46 5.53
CA VAL A 199 -9.14 -1.97 5.11
C VAL A 199 -9.91 -1.66 6.37
N ASP A 200 -10.27 -0.40 6.57
CA ASP A 200 -11.11 0.01 7.69
C ASP A 200 -12.55 -0.53 7.50
N SER A 201 -13.11 -1.08 8.58
CA SER A 201 -14.42 -1.74 8.53
C SER A 201 -15.59 -0.77 8.36
N VAL A 202 -15.40 0.51 8.66
CA VAL A 202 -16.39 1.59 8.57
C VAL A 202 -16.38 2.22 7.17
N ASN A 203 -15.22 2.69 6.69
CA ASN A 203 -15.14 3.47 5.43
C ASN A 203 -14.36 2.75 4.30
N GLY A 204 -13.56 1.73 4.62
CA GLY A 204 -12.91 0.87 3.63
C GLY A 204 -11.61 1.44 3.07
N SER A 205 -11.09 2.51 3.67
CA SER A 205 -9.77 3.06 3.38
C SER A 205 -8.63 2.33 4.08
#